data_AF-A0A8S1J5L7-F1
#
_entry.id   AF-A0A8S1J5L7-F1
#
_cell.length_a   1.000
_cell.length_b   1.000
_cell.length_c   1.000
_cell.angle_alpha   90.00
_cell.angle_beta   90.00
_cell.angle_gamma   90.00
#
_symmetry.space_group_name_H-M   'P 1'
#
loop_
_entity.id
_entity.type
_entity.pdbx_description
1 polymer ?
#
loop_
_entity_poly.entity_id
_entity_poly.type
_entity_poly.pdbx_seq_one_letter_code
_entity_poly.pdbx_strand_id
1 'polypeptide(L)'
;MGLQGYVGNSQDVTRIRRQQKQREEQKKKFEELRNQSKAKLENAGLRRFGAGSSEVLDTAFKRETVGLVTREEFMQKRSTIEERIEEAENRRLREEHEKVLAAKEERKRKRAKLAAQAKLSFAGEEDEESEEHGSDGQCDGGEDDANGGVKRPRFAKYGKDPAVETNFLPDADRELEEAELREKLKQ
;
A
#
# COMPACT_ATOMS: atom_id res chain seq x y z
N MET A 1 -12.62 -25.04 -38.90
CA MET A 1 -12.52 -26.01 -40.01
C MET A 1 -13.84 -26.74 -40.11
N GLY A 2 -14.63 -26.40 -41.15
CA GLY A 2 -16.02 -26.83 -41.28
C GLY A 2 -16.15 -28.31 -41.64
N LEU A 3 -17.35 -28.87 -41.42
CA LEU A 3 -17.76 -30.25 -41.74
C LEU A 3 -17.75 -30.58 -43.25
N GLN A 4 -17.01 -29.83 -44.08
CA GLN A 4 -17.02 -29.88 -45.55
C GLN A 4 -16.54 -31.22 -46.15
N GLY A 5 -16.04 -32.15 -45.34
CA GLY A 5 -15.62 -33.49 -45.76
C GLY A 5 -16.22 -34.63 -44.93
N TYR A 6 -17.26 -34.37 -44.13
CA TYR A 6 -17.87 -35.41 -43.30
C TYR A 6 -18.89 -36.23 -44.10
N VAL A 7 -18.58 -37.51 -44.35
CA VAL A 7 -19.37 -38.46 -45.17
C VAL A 7 -20.38 -39.31 -44.37
N GLY A 8 -20.69 -38.91 -43.13
CA GLY A 8 -21.63 -39.63 -42.25
C GLY A 8 -23.10 -39.18 -42.38
N ASN A 9 -23.97 -39.74 -41.53
CA ASN A 9 -25.42 -39.50 -41.59
C ASN A 9 -25.77 -38.04 -41.21
N SER A 10 -26.89 -37.53 -41.73
CA SER A 10 -27.35 -36.15 -41.48
C SER A 10 -27.61 -35.85 -40.00
N GLN A 11 -27.99 -36.86 -39.21
CA GLN A 11 -28.12 -36.75 -37.75
C GLN A 11 -26.76 -36.66 -37.04
N ASP A 12 -25.70 -37.21 -37.61
CA ASP A 12 -24.36 -37.09 -37.03
C ASP A 12 -23.79 -35.69 -37.25
N VAL A 13 -24.13 -35.04 -38.38
CA VAL A 13 -23.77 -33.64 -38.65
C VAL A 13 -24.32 -32.70 -37.57
N THR A 14 -25.58 -32.88 -37.15
CA THR A 14 -26.19 -32.04 -36.11
C THR A 14 -25.59 -32.32 -34.72
N ARG A 15 -25.32 -33.59 -34.41
CA ARG A 15 -24.63 -34.02 -33.18
C ARG A 15 -23.22 -33.44 -33.11
N ILE A 16 -22.45 -33.49 -34.20
CA ILE A 16 -21.09 -32.95 -34.28
C ILE A 16 -21.09 -31.44 -34.08
N ARG A 17 -22.02 -30.70 -34.72
CA ARG A 17 -22.15 -29.25 -34.50
C ARG A 17 -22.45 -28.93 -33.03
N ARG A 18 -23.35 -29.69 -32.39
CA ARG A 18 -23.65 -29.53 -30.95
C ARG A 18 -22.41 -29.75 -30.08
N GLN A 19 -21.66 -30.81 -30.35
CA GLN A 19 -20.43 -31.13 -29.60
C GLN A 19 -19.31 -30.13 -29.87
N GLN A 20 -19.16 -29.62 -31.10
CA GLN A 20 -18.20 -28.57 -31.41
C GLN A 20 -18.54 -27.28 -30.67
N LYS A 21 -19.81 -26.87 -30.66
CA LYS A 21 -20.28 -25.72 -29.88
C LYS A 21 -19.98 -25.90 -28.38
N GLN A 22 -20.25 -27.07 -27.82
CA GLN A 22 -19.91 -27.39 -26.43
C GLN A 22 -18.40 -27.32 -26.16
N ARG A 23 -17.56 -27.84 -27.05
CA ARG A 23 -16.09 -27.74 -26.95
C ARG A 23 -15.60 -26.31 -27.02
N GLU A 24 -16.18 -25.48 -27.89
CA GLU A 24 -15.83 -24.06 -28.01
C GLU A 24 -16.24 -23.28 -26.75
N GLU A 25 -17.43 -23.53 -26.21
CA GLU A 25 -17.87 -22.93 -24.94
C GLU A 25 -16.98 -23.34 -23.77
N GLN A 26 -16.58 -24.61 -23.69
CA GLN A 26 -15.63 -25.08 -22.67
C GLN A 26 -14.25 -24.43 -22.81
N LYS A 27 -13.74 -24.30 -24.04
CA LYS A 27 -12.48 -23.60 -24.30
C LYS A 27 -12.53 -22.13 -23.89
N LYS A 28 -13.61 -21.42 -24.23
CA LYS A 28 -13.82 -20.04 -23.80
C LYS A 28 -13.85 -19.91 -22.28
N LYS A 29 -14.60 -20.77 -21.59
CA LYS A 29 -14.62 -20.80 -20.11
C LYS A 29 -13.24 -21.06 -19.51
N PHE A 30 -12.46 -21.96 -20.11
CA PHE A 30 -11.10 -22.24 -19.66
C PHE A 30 -10.16 -21.05 -19.87
N GLU A 31 -10.25 -20.36 -21.01
CA GLU A 31 -9.50 -19.14 -21.29
C GLU A 31 -9.88 -18.01 -20.33
N GLU A 32 -11.17 -17.82 -20.07
CA GLU A 32 -11.67 -16.87 -19.08
C GLU A 32 -11.16 -17.19 -17.68
N LEU A 33 -11.26 -18.44 -17.22
CA LEU A 33 -10.72 -18.87 -15.93
C LEU A 33 -9.20 -18.70 -15.84
N ARG A 34 -8.47 -18.98 -16.94
CA ARG A 34 -7.03 -18.80 -17.02
C ARG A 34 -6.66 -17.32 -16.93
N ASN A 35 -7.38 -16.46 -17.64
CA ASN A 35 -7.17 -15.01 -17.60
C ASN A 35 -7.56 -14.43 -16.24
N GLN A 36 -8.66 -14.89 -15.64
CA GLN A 36 -9.05 -14.54 -14.27
C GLN A 36 -8.02 -15.02 -13.26
N SER A 37 -7.45 -16.22 -13.41
CA SER A 37 -6.39 -16.73 -12.54
C SER A 37 -5.11 -15.90 -12.66
N LYS A 38 -4.70 -15.54 -13.89
CA LYS A 38 -3.57 -14.62 -14.13
C LYS A 38 -3.83 -13.24 -13.52
N ALA A 39 -4.99 -12.65 -13.78
CA ALA A 39 -5.38 -11.36 -13.23
C ALA A 39 -5.48 -11.41 -11.71
N LYS A 40 -5.97 -12.51 -11.12
CA LYS A 40 -5.96 -12.74 -9.66
C LYS A 40 -4.54 -12.89 -9.13
N LEU A 41 -3.62 -13.50 -9.86
CA LEU A 41 -2.20 -13.58 -9.49
C LEU A 41 -1.49 -12.22 -9.56
N GLU A 42 -1.91 -11.35 -10.48
CA GLU A 42 -1.41 -9.98 -10.60
C GLU A 42 -2.06 -9.03 -9.59
N ASN A 43 -3.37 -9.16 -9.35
CA ASN A 43 -4.16 -8.35 -8.41
C ASN A 43 -4.11 -8.86 -6.97
N ALA A 44 -3.71 -10.12 -6.74
CA ALA A 44 -3.31 -10.60 -5.41
C ALA A 44 -2.01 -9.90 -5.07
N GLY A 45 -2.14 -8.64 -4.69
CA GLY A 45 -1.07 -7.78 -4.25
C GLY A 45 -0.24 -8.52 -3.22
N LEU A 46 1.03 -8.74 -3.58
CA LEU A 46 2.15 -8.77 -2.64
C LEU A 46 2.10 -9.84 -1.52
N ARG A 47 1.29 -10.90 -1.67
CA ARG A 47 1.50 -12.15 -0.90
C ARG A 47 2.01 -13.26 -1.81
N ARG A 48 3.06 -12.97 -2.59
CA ARG A 48 3.98 -14.05 -3.00
C ARG A 48 4.75 -14.45 -1.75
N PHE A 49 4.22 -15.41 -1.02
CA PHE A 49 4.81 -15.93 0.21
C PHE A 49 6.27 -16.36 -0.06
N GLY A 50 7.24 -15.58 0.41
CA GLY A 50 8.67 -15.89 0.29
C GLY A 50 9.46 -15.17 -0.83
N ALA A 51 8.83 -14.40 -1.71
CA ALA A 51 9.52 -13.74 -2.82
C ALA A 51 10.03 -12.34 -2.43
N GLY A 52 11.31 -12.26 -2.03
CA GLY A 52 12.01 -10.98 -1.96
C GLY A 52 12.07 -10.26 -3.32
N SER A 53 12.48 -8.99 -3.35
CA SER A 53 12.65 -8.23 -4.61
C SER A 53 13.53 -8.97 -5.62
N SER A 54 14.51 -9.76 -5.13
CA SER A 54 15.36 -10.64 -5.92
C SER A 54 14.63 -11.75 -6.68
N GLU A 55 13.61 -12.38 -6.09
CA GLU A 55 12.88 -13.46 -6.76
C GLU A 55 11.97 -12.90 -7.87
N VAL A 56 11.44 -11.69 -7.69
CA VAL A 56 10.70 -10.99 -8.74
C VAL A 56 11.62 -10.68 -9.92
N LEU A 57 12.81 -10.13 -9.64
CA LEU A 57 13.86 -9.87 -10.64
C LEU A 57 14.24 -11.16 -11.40
N ASP A 58 14.52 -12.24 -10.67
CA ASP A 58 14.91 -13.52 -11.26
C ASP A 58 13.82 -14.13 -12.16
N THR A 59 12.55 -14.04 -11.76
CA THR A 59 11.45 -14.60 -12.56
C THR A 59 11.22 -13.81 -13.85
N ALA A 60 11.36 -12.48 -13.82
CA ALA A 60 11.28 -11.64 -15.01
C ALA A 60 12.49 -11.89 -15.92
N PHE A 61 13.69 -11.89 -15.35
CA PHE A 61 14.94 -12.17 -16.06
C PHE A 61 14.89 -13.52 -16.77
N LYS A 62 14.57 -14.61 -16.06
CA LYS A 62 14.47 -15.97 -16.63
C LYS A 62 13.52 -16.07 -17.83
N ARG A 63 12.44 -15.28 -17.86
CA ARG A 63 11.46 -15.28 -18.97
C ARG A 63 11.97 -14.49 -20.16
N GLU A 64 12.58 -13.34 -19.92
CA GLU A 64 13.08 -12.46 -20.98
C GLU A 64 14.40 -12.97 -21.58
N THR A 65 15.18 -13.75 -20.82
CA THR A 65 16.48 -14.29 -21.25
C THR A 65 16.38 -15.49 -22.19
N VAL A 66 15.19 -16.04 -22.43
CA VAL A 66 15.03 -17.23 -23.27
C VAL A 66 15.30 -16.87 -24.73
N GLY A 67 16.30 -17.51 -25.34
CA GLY A 67 16.64 -17.36 -26.75
C GLY A 67 17.65 -16.26 -27.07
N LEU A 68 18.16 -15.55 -26.06
CA LEU A 68 19.33 -14.68 -26.23
C LEU A 68 20.59 -15.55 -26.27
N VAL A 69 21.55 -15.19 -27.12
CA VAL A 69 22.75 -16.02 -27.39
C VAL A 69 24.02 -15.29 -26.96
N THR A 70 24.04 -13.96 -27.00
CA THR A 70 25.26 -13.19 -26.74
C THR A 70 25.29 -12.65 -25.31
N ARG A 71 26.48 -12.60 -24.69
CA ARG A 71 26.62 -12.11 -23.30
C ARG A 71 26.16 -10.65 -23.13
N GLU A 72 26.41 -9.82 -24.13
CA GLU A 72 26.04 -8.40 -24.10
C GLU A 72 24.52 -8.21 -23.99
N GLU A 73 23.76 -9.00 -24.76
CA GLU A 73 22.31 -9.01 -24.70
C GLU A 73 21.78 -9.38 -23.29
N PHE A 74 22.39 -10.36 -22.62
CA PHE A 74 22.01 -10.72 -21.25
C PHE A 74 22.30 -9.59 -20.25
N MET A 75 23.45 -8.93 -20.38
CA MET A 75 23.81 -7.82 -19.50
C MET A 75 22.87 -6.62 -19.69
N GLN A 76 22.57 -6.27 -20.93
CA GLN A 76 21.61 -5.22 -21.27
C GLN A 76 20.21 -5.55 -20.74
N LYS A 77 19.75 -6.80 -20.91
CA LYS A 77 18.45 -7.23 -20.38
C LYS A 77 18.39 -7.17 -18.87
N ARG A 78 19.47 -7.56 -18.20
CA ARG A 78 19.56 -7.49 -16.75
C ARG A 78 19.43 -6.05 -16.25
N SER A 79 20.22 -5.11 -16.78
CA SER A 79 20.15 -3.70 -16.38
C SER A 79 18.79 -3.09 -16.71
N THR A 80 18.24 -3.39 -17.89
CA THR A 80 16.90 -2.90 -18.28
C THR A 80 15.80 -3.39 -17.32
N ILE A 81 15.89 -4.64 -16.85
CA ILE A 81 14.91 -5.22 -15.92
C ILE A 81 15.06 -4.61 -14.52
N GLU A 82 16.30 -4.42 -14.06
CA GLU A 82 16.61 -3.74 -12.81
C GLU A 82 16.06 -2.30 -12.83
N GLU A 83 16.36 -1.52 -13.87
CA GLU A 83 15.86 -0.14 -14.05
C GLU A 83 14.33 -0.07 -14.10
N ARG A 84 13.68 -0.98 -14.83
CA ARG A 84 12.20 -1.03 -14.91
C ARG A 84 11.55 -1.28 -13.56
N ILE A 85 12.15 -2.14 -12.75
CA ILE A 85 11.63 -2.46 -11.42
C ILE A 85 11.89 -1.30 -10.46
N GLU A 86 13.09 -0.72 -10.49
CA GLU A 86 13.42 0.46 -9.69
C GLU A 86 12.52 1.66 -10.02
N GLU A 87 12.25 1.92 -11.31
CA GLU A 87 11.32 2.96 -11.74
C GLU A 87 9.89 2.69 -11.22
N ALA A 88 9.44 1.43 -11.26
CA ALA A 88 8.13 1.04 -10.74
C ALA A 88 8.03 1.19 -9.21
N GLU A 89 9.09 0.86 -8.48
CA GLU A 89 9.18 1.06 -7.02
C GLU A 89 9.18 2.57 -6.68
N ASN A 90 10.00 3.36 -7.38
CA ASN A 90 10.05 4.81 -7.21
C ASN A 90 8.71 5.48 -7.52
N ARG A 91 7.99 5.01 -8.55
CA ARG A 91 6.65 5.49 -8.87
C ARG A 91 5.66 5.21 -7.73
N ARG A 92 5.70 3.99 -7.16
CA ARG A 92 4.85 3.61 -6.03
C ARG A 92 5.14 4.45 -4.80
N LEU A 93 6.41 4.64 -4.46
CA LEU A 93 6.83 5.51 -3.35
C LEU A 93 6.33 6.95 -3.52
N ARG A 94 6.41 7.50 -4.75
CA ARG A 94 5.89 8.84 -5.05
C ARG A 94 4.37 8.93 -4.89
N GLU A 95 3.64 7.95 -5.40
CA GLU A 95 2.18 7.89 -5.27
C GLU A 95 1.74 7.73 -3.80
N GLU A 96 2.45 6.93 -3.01
CA GLU A 96 2.20 6.78 -1.58
C GLU A 96 2.47 8.08 -0.83
N HIS A 97 3.59 8.74 -1.12
CA HIS A 97 3.93 10.03 -0.53
C HIS A 97 2.87 11.10 -0.88
N GLU A 98 2.43 11.16 -2.14
CA GLU A 98 1.37 12.08 -2.58
C GLU A 98 0.04 11.82 -1.85
N LYS A 99 -0.37 10.55 -1.68
CA LYS A 99 -1.56 10.18 -0.92
C LYS A 99 -1.48 10.60 0.54
N VAL A 100 -0.32 10.42 1.17
CA VAL A 100 -0.08 10.84 2.56
C VAL A 100 -0.19 12.37 2.70
N LEU A 101 0.40 13.12 1.77
CA LEU A 101 0.28 14.58 1.75
C LEU A 101 -1.17 15.03 1.55
N ALA A 102 -1.89 14.43 0.60
CA ALA A 102 -3.30 14.73 0.35
C ALA A 102 -4.19 14.46 1.58
N ALA A 103 -3.99 13.33 2.26
CA ALA A 103 -4.70 13.00 3.49
C ALA A 103 -4.40 14.00 4.63
N LYS A 104 -3.13 14.45 4.74
CA LYS A 104 -2.72 15.46 5.72
C LYS A 104 -3.36 16.81 5.44
N GLU A 105 -3.47 17.23 4.18
CA GLU A 105 -4.19 18.45 3.79
C GLU A 105 -5.69 18.36 4.11
N GLU A 106 -6.32 17.23 3.79
CA GLU A 106 -7.75 17.03 4.09
C GLU A 106 -8.01 17.12 5.60
N ARG A 107 -7.16 16.49 6.43
CA ARG A 107 -7.26 16.57 7.89
C ARG A 107 -7.11 18.01 8.40
N LYS A 108 -6.18 18.80 7.84
CA LYS A 108 -6.02 20.23 8.18
C LYS A 108 -7.26 21.04 7.79
N ARG A 109 -7.84 20.81 6.60
CA ARG A 109 -9.06 21.50 6.14
C ARG A 109 -10.26 21.17 7.04
N LYS A 110 -10.44 19.91 7.42
CA LYS A 110 -11.49 19.49 8.38
C LYS A 110 -11.31 20.18 9.73
N ARG A 111 -10.10 20.17 10.29
CA ARG A 111 -9.78 20.83 11.57
C ARG A 111 -10.02 22.34 11.51
N ALA A 112 -9.69 23.01 10.41
CA ALA A 112 -9.94 24.44 10.22
C ALA A 112 -11.45 24.76 10.14
N LYS A 113 -12.25 23.91 9.48
CA LYS A 113 -13.72 24.06 9.42
C LYS A 113 -14.36 23.90 10.81
N LEU A 114 -13.97 22.87 11.56
CA LEU A 114 -14.40 22.67 12.95
C LEU A 114 -14.02 23.86 13.85
N ALA A 115 -12.78 24.35 13.74
CA ALA A 115 -12.33 25.51 14.52
C ALA A 115 -13.04 26.82 14.12
N ALA A 116 -13.50 26.96 12.87
CA ALA A 116 -14.30 28.11 12.43
C ALA A 116 -15.76 28.01 12.92
N GLN A 117 -16.34 26.80 12.94
CA GLN A 117 -17.68 26.54 13.47
C GLN A 117 -17.74 26.69 15.01
N ALA A 118 -16.70 26.28 15.73
CA ALA A 118 -16.61 26.41 17.19
C ALA A 118 -16.50 27.86 17.71
N LYS A 119 -16.22 28.85 16.83
CA LYS A 119 -16.20 30.28 17.21
C LYS A 119 -17.59 30.92 17.28
N LEU A 120 -18.64 30.19 16.94
CA LEU A 120 -20.04 30.62 17.11
C LEU A 120 -20.58 30.08 18.43
N SER A 121 -20.72 30.96 19.42
CA SER A 121 -21.19 30.66 20.79
C SER A 121 -22.67 30.23 20.90
N PHE A 122 -23.31 29.84 19.79
CA PHE A 122 -24.69 29.38 19.71
C PHE A 122 -24.85 27.98 19.11
N ALA A 123 -23.78 27.29 18.71
CA ALA A 123 -23.83 25.87 18.34
C ALA A 123 -23.86 24.96 19.59
N GLY A 124 -24.72 25.33 20.54
CA GLY A 124 -25.07 24.46 21.66
C GLY A 124 -26.17 23.52 21.21
N GLU A 125 -25.90 22.22 21.39
CA GLU A 125 -26.90 21.18 21.64
C GLU A 125 -27.86 20.87 20.48
N GLU A 126 -27.43 20.01 19.56
CA GLU A 126 -28.23 19.00 18.82
C GLU A 126 -27.47 18.59 17.55
N ASP A 127 -26.56 17.62 17.65
CA ASP A 127 -26.72 16.34 16.93
C ASP A 127 -25.54 15.38 17.21
N GLU A 128 -25.93 14.25 17.81
CA GLU A 128 -25.43 12.87 17.67
C GLU A 128 -23.92 12.58 17.51
N GLU A 129 -23.39 12.02 18.61
CA GLU A 129 -22.77 10.69 18.64
C GLU A 129 -21.69 10.38 17.59
N SER A 130 -20.46 10.77 17.90
CA SER A 130 -19.29 9.99 17.48
C SER A 130 -18.25 10.03 18.59
N GLU A 131 -18.37 9.05 19.48
CA GLU A 131 -17.34 8.53 20.39
C GLU A 131 -15.94 8.56 19.76
N GLU A 132 -15.07 9.45 20.23
CA GLU A 132 -13.63 9.19 20.36
C GLU A 132 -13.05 10.15 21.42
N HIS A 133 -13.21 9.75 22.69
CA HIS A 133 -12.55 10.38 23.83
C HIS A 133 -11.03 10.25 23.67
N GLY A 134 -10.36 11.35 23.36
CA GLY A 134 -8.90 11.36 23.24
C GLY A 134 -8.32 12.72 22.88
N SER A 135 -8.60 13.76 23.65
CA SER A 135 -7.79 14.97 23.59
C SER A 135 -7.82 15.72 24.92
N ASP A 136 -6.74 15.57 25.66
CA ASP A 136 -6.24 16.50 26.67
C ASP A 136 -6.51 17.96 26.31
N GLY A 137 -6.96 18.73 27.30
CA GLY A 137 -7.15 20.17 27.15
C GLY A 137 -7.65 20.86 28.42
N GLN A 138 -6.69 21.40 29.18
CA GLN A 138 -6.78 22.70 29.84
C GLN A 138 -7.63 22.82 31.13
N CYS A 139 -6.94 22.89 32.27
CA CYS A 139 -7.36 23.77 33.37
C CYS A 139 -6.27 24.84 33.59
N ASP A 140 -6.65 26.08 33.34
CA ASP A 140 -5.95 27.30 33.75
C ASP A 140 -6.59 27.80 35.06
N GLY A 141 -5.79 28.44 35.91
CA GLY A 141 -6.29 29.35 36.94
C GLY A 141 -6.14 28.87 38.39
N GLY A 142 -5.12 29.39 39.07
CA GLY A 142 -4.95 29.27 40.51
C GLY A 142 -3.70 30.03 40.96
N GLU A 143 -3.85 31.33 41.20
CA GLU A 143 -2.87 32.19 41.88
C GLU A 143 -2.62 31.68 43.32
N ASP A 144 -1.35 31.62 43.75
CA ASP A 144 -0.84 32.47 44.83
C ASP A 144 0.58 32.05 45.31
N ASP A 145 1.46 33.05 45.19
CA ASP A 145 2.48 33.53 46.11
C ASP A 145 3.70 32.69 46.59
N ALA A 146 4.81 33.46 46.63
CA ALA A 146 6.03 33.32 47.43
C ALA A 146 7.10 32.27 47.08
N ASN A 147 8.21 32.83 46.58
CA ASN A 147 9.59 32.60 47.03
C ASN A 147 10.53 31.80 46.09
N GLY A 148 11.53 32.52 45.55
CA GLY A 148 12.88 31.99 45.37
C GLY A 148 13.19 31.16 44.11
N GLY A 149 13.55 31.85 43.02
CA GLY A 149 14.65 31.43 42.13
C GLY A 149 14.43 30.28 41.12
N VAL A 150 14.91 30.54 39.90
CA VAL A 150 15.18 29.61 38.78
C VAL A 150 14.02 29.36 37.81
N LYS A 151 14.17 29.90 36.60
CA LYS A 151 13.32 29.63 35.42
C LYS A 151 13.47 28.15 35.03
N ARG A 152 12.42 27.34 35.26
CA ARG A 152 12.36 25.94 34.79
C ARG A 152 12.14 25.88 33.28
N PRO A 153 12.77 24.95 32.54
CA PRO A 153 12.50 24.77 31.12
C PRO A 153 11.04 24.31 30.94
N ARG A 154 10.34 24.97 30.01
CA ARG A 154 8.98 24.58 29.59
C ARG A 154 9.09 23.15 29.05
N PHE A 155 8.23 22.25 29.51
CA PHE A 155 8.37 20.78 29.47
C PHE A 155 9.17 20.17 30.62
N ALA A 156 8.76 20.45 31.87
CA ALA A 156 8.95 19.49 32.93
C ALA A 156 8.25 18.19 32.49
N LYS A 157 9.05 17.19 32.13
CA LYS A 157 8.60 15.82 31.85
C LYS A 157 7.60 15.45 32.95
N TYR A 158 6.35 15.27 32.57
CA TYR A 158 5.27 14.81 33.44
C TYR A 158 5.84 13.76 34.39
N GLY A 159 5.59 13.90 35.70
CA GLY A 159 6.20 13.12 36.79
C GLY A 159 5.89 11.61 36.74
N LYS A 160 6.32 10.95 35.68
CA LYS A 160 6.28 9.51 35.45
C LYS A 160 7.69 8.98 35.68
N ASP A 161 7.76 7.77 36.23
CA ASP A 161 9.02 7.14 36.57
C ASP A 161 9.87 6.87 35.32
N PRO A 162 11.13 7.34 35.28
CA PRO A 162 12.01 7.15 34.12
C PRO A 162 12.46 5.68 33.94
N ALA A 163 12.22 4.84 34.96
CA ALA A 163 12.51 3.41 34.91
C ALA A 163 11.38 2.59 34.26
N VAL A 164 10.24 3.20 33.95
CA VAL A 164 9.15 2.52 33.25
C VAL A 164 9.53 2.39 31.79
N GLU A 165 9.56 1.15 31.30
CA GLU A 165 9.76 0.86 29.89
C GLU A 165 8.70 1.58 29.07
N THR A 166 9.12 2.49 28.18
CA THR A 166 8.22 3.28 27.31
C THR A 166 8.41 2.93 25.84
N ASN A 167 9.16 1.86 25.56
CA ASN A 167 9.52 1.40 24.21
C ASN A 167 8.30 1.01 23.36
N PHE A 168 7.16 0.73 23.99
CA PHE A 168 5.89 0.38 23.33
C PHE A 168 5.13 1.61 22.81
N LEU A 169 5.50 2.81 23.26
CA LEU A 169 4.90 4.05 22.74
C LEU A 169 5.57 4.42 21.39
N PRO A 170 4.78 4.93 20.43
CA PRO A 170 5.32 5.57 19.24
C PRO A 170 6.21 6.76 19.64
N ASP A 171 7.49 6.70 19.25
CA ASP A 171 8.48 7.73 19.54
C ASP A 171 9.15 8.15 18.22
N ALA A 172 8.84 9.37 17.79
CA ALA A 172 9.26 9.88 16.49
C ALA A 172 10.77 10.10 16.38
N ASP A 173 11.43 10.43 17.50
CA ASP A 173 12.88 10.67 17.51
C ASP A 173 13.62 9.34 17.36
N ARG A 174 13.15 8.28 18.05
CA ARG A 174 13.66 6.92 17.89
C ARG A 174 13.48 6.37 16.47
N GLU A 175 12.30 6.57 15.87
CA GLU A 175 12.04 6.12 14.49
C GLU A 175 12.96 6.82 13.47
N LEU A 176 13.26 8.10 13.68
CA LEU A 176 14.21 8.87 12.86
C LEU A 176 15.63 8.31 12.96
N GLU A 177 16.11 8.02 14.17
CA GLU A 177 17.44 7.43 14.38
C GLU A 177 17.59 6.05 13.73
N GLU A 178 16.57 5.19 13.87
CA GLU A 178 16.55 3.88 13.21
C GLU A 178 16.56 4.00 11.69
N ALA A 179 15.83 4.97 11.13
CA ALA A 179 15.82 5.25 9.70
C ALA A 179 17.20 5.71 9.21
N GLU A 180 17.86 6.62 9.94
CA GLU A 180 19.22 7.06 9.61
C GLU A 180 20.25 5.93 9.66
N LEU A 181 20.17 5.06 10.67
CA LEU A 181 21.05 3.89 10.79
C LEU A 181 20.85 2.93 9.61
N ARG A 182 19.61 2.75 9.17
CA ARG A 182 19.29 1.91 8.01
C ARG A 182 19.86 2.47 6.71
N GLU A 183 19.78 3.78 6.51
CA GLU A 183 20.39 4.45 5.35
C GLU A 183 21.93 4.34 5.38
N LYS A 184 22.57 4.51 6.55
CA LYS A 184 24.02 4.36 6.71
C LYS A 184 24.52 2.94 6.40
N LEU A 185 23.77 1.91 6.77
CA LEU A 185 24.12 0.51 6.48
C LEU A 185 23.86 0.08 5.03
N LYS A 186 23.09 0.88 4.29
CA LYS A 186 22.81 0.64 2.87
C LYS A 186 23.94 1.15 1.96
N GLN A 187 24.79 2.05 2.45
CA GLN A 187 26.01 2.54 1.78
C GLN A 187 27.14 1.51 1.86
#